data_AF-A0A369Z8N7-F1
#
_entry.id   AF-A0A369Z8N7-F1
#
_cell.length_a   1.000
_cell.length_b   1.000
_cell.length_c   1.000
_cell.angle_alpha   90.00
_cell.angle_beta   90.00
_cell.angle_gamma   90.00
#
_symmetry.space_group_name_H-M   'P 1'
#
loop_
_entity.id
_entity.type
_entity.pdbx_description
1 polymer ?
#
loop_
_entity_poly.entity_id
_entity_poly.type
_entity_poly.pdbx_seq_one_letter_code
_entity_poly.pdbx_strand_id
1 'polypeptide(L)' 'MALSRTEIVKRSEEKHGIKLKAFKLPLAVIADIEQLSRKRGIPQNQLIIQAVEMLKTNSPSA' A
#
# COMPACT_ATOMS: atom_id res chain seq x y z
N MET A 1 -25.37 16.29 11.90
CA MET A 1 -24.61 15.19 12.52
C MET A 1 -23.13 15.54 12.42
N ALA A 2 -22.39 15.57 13.52
CA ALA A 2 -20.94 15.71 13.46
C ALA A 2 -20.36 14.46 12.78
N LEU A 3 -19.41 14.66 11.86
CA LEU A 3 -18.71 13.54 11.22
C LEU A 3 -18.01 12.72 12.30
N SER A 4 -18.02 11.40 12.14
CA SER A 4 -17.25 10.52 13.01
C SER A 4 -15.75 10.82 12.85
N ARG A 5 -14.97 10.53 13.90
CA ARG A 5 -13.50 10.68 13.85
C ARG A 5 -12.89 9.94 12.65
N THR A 6 -13.43 8.77 12.33
CA THR A 6 -13.01 7.96 11.18
C THR A 6 -13.23 8.67 9.85
N GLU A 7 -14.37 9.34 9.67
CA GLU A 7 -14.66 10.11 8.45
C GLU A 7 -13.79 11.36 8.34
N ILE A 8 -13.46 12.00 9.47
CA ILE A 8 -12.55 13.16 9.50
C ILE A 8 -11.14 12.72 9.06
N VAL A 9 -10.62 11.63 9.63
CA VAL A 9 -9.30 11.09 9.27
C VAL A 9 -9.26 10.70 7.80
N LYS A 10 -10.27 9.94 7.32
CA LYS A 10 -10.36 9.54 5.91
C LYS A 10 -10.33 10.74 4.96
N ARG A 11 -11.11 11.80 5.25
CA ARG A 11 -11.11 13.03 4.43
C ARG A 11 -9.77 13.75 4.47
N SER A 12 -9.06 13.69 5.59
CA SER A 12 -7.71 14.27 5.71
C SER A 12 -6.71 13.50 4.86
N GLU A 13 -6.69 12.16 4.98
CA GLU A 13 -5.82 11.31 4.16
C GLU A 13 -6.08 11.52 2.66
N GLU A 14 -7.35 11.55 2.25
CA GLU A 14 -7.74 11.79 0.86
C GLU A 14 -7.26 13.16 0.35
N LYS A 15 -7.27 14.21 1.19
CA LYS A 15 -6.70 15.53 0.84
C LYS A 15 -5.18 15.47 0.62
N HIS A 16 -4.49 14.58 1.33
CA HIS A 16 -3.06 14.34 1.16
C HIS A 16 -2.76 13.31 0.06
N GLY A 17 -3.76 12.90 -0.73
CA GLY A 17 -3.60 11.93 -1.82
C GLY A 17 -3.48 10.48 -1.35
N ILE A 18 -3.76 10.20 -0.07
CA ILE A 18 -3.69 8.87 0.54
C ILE A 18 -5.10 8.30 0.64
N LYS A 19 -5.27 7.03 0.22
CA LYS A 19 -6.57 6.36 0.31
C LYS A 19 -6.38 4.90 0.69
N LEU A 20 -7.20 4.41 1.62
CA LEU A 20 -7.27 2.98 1.93
C LEU A 20 -7.72 2.20 0.68
N LYS A 21 -6.91 1.22 0.29
CA LYS A 21 -7.23 0.30 -0.80
C LYS A 21 -7.14 -1.14 -0.30
N ALA A 22 -8.27 -1.82 -0.27
CA ALA A 22 -8.35 -3.23 0.08
C ALA A 22 -8.46 -4.09 -1.19
N PHE A 23 -7.68 -5.16 -1.26
CA PHE A 23 -7.70 -6.16 -2.32
C PHE A 23 -7.78 -7.56 -1.72
N LYS A 24 -8.37 -8.50 -2.45
CA LYS A 24 -8.26 -9.93 -2.11
C LYS A 24 -6.99 -10.48 -2.76
N LEU A 25 -6.15 -11.15 -1.98
CA LEU A 25 -4.90 -11.77 -2.44
C LEU A 25 -4.87 -13.24 -2.02
N PRO A 26 -4.18 -14.12 -2.78
CA PRO A 26 -3.91 -15.47 -2.34
C PRO A 26 -3.13 -15.49 -1.02
N LEU A 27 -3.43 -16.44 -0.13
CA LEU A 27 -2.78 -16.55 1.19
C LEU A 27 -1.25 -16.69 1.09
N ALA A 28 -0.76 -17.44 0.10
CA ALA A 28 0.67 -17.59 -0.14
C ALA A 28 1.35 -16.25 -0.44
N VAL A 29 0.72 -15.42 -1.28
CA VAL A 29 1.24 -14.09 -1.63
C VAL A 29 1.24 -13.15 -0.41
N ILE A 30 0.22 -13.24 0.45
CA ILE A 30 0.19 -12.47 1.71
C ILE A 30 1.36 -12.87 2.61
N ALA A 31 1.62 -14.17 2.76
CA ALA A 31 2.75 -14.66 3.54
C ALA A 31 4.10 -14.17 2.99
N ASP A 32 4.27 -14.17 1.67
CA ASP A 32 5.48 -13.64 1.03
C ASP A 32 5.67 -12.14 1.29
N ILE A 33 4.60 -11.34 1.17
CA ILE A 33 4.61 -9.90 1.48
C ILE A 33 5.03 -9.67 2.93
N GLU A 34 4.44 -10.40 3.87
CA GLU A 34 4.78 -10.30 5.29
C GLU A 34 6.24 -10.66 5.57
N GLN A 35 6.72 -11.78 5.03
CA GLN A 35 8.08 -12.23 5.23
C GLN A 35 9.08 -11.24 4.63
N LEU A 36 8.82 -10.74 3.42
CA LEU A 36 9.68 -9.75 2.76
C LEU A 36 9.70 -8.43 3.50
N SER A 37 8.54 -7.95 3.97
CA SER A 37 8.41 -6.74 4.79
C SER A 37 9.24 -6.85 6.07
N ARG A 38 9.12 -7.96 6.81
CA ARG A 38 9.91 -8.22 8.03
C ARG A 38 11.40 -8.30 7.73
N LYS A 39 11.79 -9.07 6.70
CA LYS A 39 13.20 -9.25 6.31
C LYS A 39 13.87 -7.94 5.92
N ARG A 40 13.14 -7.03 5.26
CA ARG A 40 13.64 -5.72 4.84
C ARG A 40 13.49 -4.62 5.89
N GLY A 41 12.76 -4.90 6.99
CA GLY A 41 12.47 -3.90 8.03
C GLY A 41 11.61 -2.73 7.55
N ILE A 42 10.79 -2.93 6.51
CA ILE A 42 9.92 -1.89 5.94
C ILE A 42 8.45 -2.29 6.08
N PRO A 43 7.51 -1.33 6.25
CA PRO A 43 6.08 -1.61 6.20
C PRO A 43 5.63 -2.25 4.87
N GLN A 44 4.58 -3.07 4.91
CA GLN A 44 4.06 -3.77 3.73
C GLN A 44 3.58 -2.82 2.61
N ASN A 45 2.99 -1.67 2.96
CA ASN A 45 2.60 -0.67 1.96
C ASN A 45 3.83 -0.11 1.23
N GLN A 46 4.94 0.13 1.95
CA GLN A 46 6.19 0.58 1.38
C GLN A 46 6.83 -0.49 0.47
N LEU A 47 6.72 -1.77 0.85
CA LEU A 47 7.15 -2.88 0.00
C LEU A 47 6.39 -2.88 -1.34
N ILE A 48 5.06 -2.69 -1.30
CA ILE A 48 4.22 -2.64 -2.51
C ILE A 48 4.56 -1.42 -3.38
N ILE A 49 4.77 -0.24 -2.77
CA ILE A 49 5.19 0.96 -3.51
C ILE A 49 6.51 0.72 -4.25
N GLN A 50 7.52 0.17 -3.56
CA GLN A 50 8.82 -0.16 -4.17
C GLN A 50 8.68 -1.16 -5.32
N ALA A 51 7.83 -2.19 -5.18
CA ALA A 51 7.60 -3.16 -6.24
C ALA A 51 6.99 -2.51 -7.49
N VAL A 52 6.05 -1.57 -7.31
CA VAL A 52 5.45 -0.82 -8.42
C VAL A 52 6.46 0.11 -9.08
N GLU A 53 7.31 0.79 -8.32
CA GLU A 53 8.38 1.64 -8.84
C GLU A 53 9.40 0.82 -9.65
N MET A 54 9.82 -0.34 -9.13
CA MET A 54 10.74 -1.24 -9.82
C MET A 54 10.17 -1.71 -11.17
N LEU A 55 8.87 -2.00 -11.25
CA LEU A 55 8.22 -2.37 -12.52
C LEU A 55 8.17 -1.21 -13.50
N LYS A 56 7.96 0.03 -13.05
CA LYS A 56 8.02 1.23 -13.91
C LYS A 56 9.42 1.44 -14.49
N THR A 57 10.47 1.25 -13.69
CA THR A 57 11.86 1.41 -14.14
C THR A 57 12.31 0.29 -15.08
N ASN A 58 11.85 -0.95 -14.83
CA ASN A 58 12.23 -2.12 -15.63
C ASN A 58 11.28 -2.38 -16.81
N SER A 59 10.31 -1.49 -17.05
CA SER A 59 9.54 -1.54 -18.29
C SER A 59 10.43 -1.01 -19.40
N PRO A 60 10.75 -1.79 -20.45
CA PRO A 60 11.43 -1.24 -21.62
C PRO A 60 10.57 -0.10 -22.14
N SER A 61 11.19 1.06 -22.30
CA SER A 61 10.62 2.19 -23.03
C SER A 61 9.94 1.65 -24.28
N ALA A 62 8.62 1.73 -24.33
CA ALA A 62 7.86 1.47 -25.56
C ALA A 62 8.20 2.51 -26.61
#